data_AF-A0A698G1N8-F1
#
_entry.id   AF-A0A698G1N8-F1
#
_cell.length_a   1.000
_cell.length_b   1.000
_cell.length_c   1.000
_cell.angle_alpha   90.00
_cell.angle_beta   90.00
_cell.angle_gamma   90.00
#
_symmetry.space_group_name_H-M   'P 1'
#
loop_
_entity.id
_entity.type
_entity.pdbx_description
1 polymer ?
#
loop_
_entity_poly.entity_id
_entity_poly.type
_entity_poly.pdbx_seq_one_letter_code
_entity_poly.pdbx_strand_id
1 'polypeptide(L)'
;MEIRNFIEMLKKFDEKIIEKECIIDDFTDEFRSIVKIQKEKNISKMIEFWGKQISNKYFEIEHPFYKNIKTRAVYNIADNKASNIVFMIDKENKYPWIFTQASLLINYIIVPGAFYKIQCAWPIPYTVKYMANKINLNDLKFKNIKFGFTFNMAYPQHFFVYPLRFFYLLMKSQLVENIKIDPTNCFFMFKKYIKNINYSHDNIVYIYPNGVSELRNIKFEEAILRDV
;
A
#
# COMPACT_ATOMS: atom_id res chain seq x y z
N MET A 1 10.52 13.44 -17.83
CA MET A 1 11.40 12.49 -18.55
C MET A 1 11.56 11.21 -17.74
N GLU A 2 11.83 11.32 -16.43
CA GLU A 2 11.95 10.21 -15.47
C GLU A 2 10.77 9.23 -15.43
N ILE A 3 9.52 9.71 -15.27
CA ILE A 3 8.33 8.82 -15.21
C ILE A 3 8.17 7.95 -16.46
N ARG A 4 8.41 8.51 -17.66
CA ARG A 4 8.28 7.77 -18.91
C ARG A 4 9.32 6.65 -18.97
N ASN A 5 10.57 6.96 -18.62
CA ASN A 5 11.65 5.97 -18.59
C ASN A 5 11.35 4.87 -17.56
N PHE A 6 10.83 5.25 -16.39
CA PHE A 6 10.43 4.30 -15.36
C PHE A 6 9.32 3.36 -15.86
N ILE A 7 8.30 3.87 -16.55
CA ILE A 7 7.22 3.02 -17.10
C ILE A 7 7.71 2.12 -18.24
N GLU A 8 8.54 2.62 -19.15
CA GLU A 8 9.13 1.80 -20.21
C GLU A 8 10.01 0.68 -19.65
N MET A 9 10.71 0.94 -18.55
CA MET A 9 11.45 -0.08 -17.81
C MET A 9 10.52 -1.11 -17.17
N LEU A 10 9.40 -0.70 -16.56
CA LEU A 10 8.42 -1.62 -15.97
C LEU A 10 7.75 -2.52 -17.02
N LYS A 11 7.54 -2.02 -18.25
CA LYS A 11 7.05 -2.85 -19.37
C LYS A 11 8.04 -3.96 -19.75
N LYS A 12 9.33 -3.74 -19.50
CA LYS A 12 10.43 -4.68 -19.70
C LYS A 12 10.99 -5.20 -18.37
N PHE A 13 10.11 -5.42 -17.38
CA PHE A 13 10.48 -5.78 -16.02
C PHE A 13 11.56 -6.88 -15.98
N ASP A 14 11.31 -8.00 -16.66
CA ASP A 14 12.17 -9.20 -16.66
C ASP A 14 13.55 -8.96 -17.30
N GLU A 15 13.71 -7.91 -18.11
CA GLU A 15 14.96 -7.58 -18.83
C GLU A 15 15.74 -6.43 -18.17
N LYS A 16 15.04 -5.54 -17.46
CA LYS A 16 15.59 -4.24 -17.04
C LYS A 16 15.59 -4.02 -15.53
N ILE A 17 14.92 -4.87 -14.77
CA ILE A 17 14.80 -4.72 -13.32
C ILE A 17 15.39 -5.95 -12.66
N ILE A 18 16.43 -5.71 -11.86
CA ILE A 18 17.17 -6.77 -11.18
C ILE A 18 16.61 -6.92 -9.76
N GLU A 19 16.39 -8.16 -9.33
CA GLU A 19 16.10 -8.44 -7.92
C GLU A 19 17.34 -8.12 -7.09
N LYS A 20 17.17 -7.26 -6.09
CA LYS A 20 18.22 -6.96 -5.11
C LYS A 20 17.81 -7.45 -3.74
N GLU A 21 18.81 -7.92 -3.00
CA GLU A 21 18.65 -8.22 -1.59
C GLU A 21 18.26 -6.95 -0.82
N CYS A 22 17.36 -7.13 0.14
CA CYS A 22 16.91 -6.06 1.01
C CYS A 22 17.94 -5.82 2.14
N ILE A 23 18.98 -5.04 1.85
CA ILE A 23 19.93 -4.56 2.85
C ILE A 23 19.29 -3.35 3.57
N ILE A 24 18.88 -3.53 4.83
CA ILE A 24 18.13 -2.51 5.57
C ILE A 24 18.90 -1.19 5.64
N ASP A 25 20.22 -1.25 5.83
CA ASP A 25 21.07 -0.06 6.02
C ASP A 25 21.16 0.86 4.80
N ASP A 26 20.79 0.36 3.60
CA ASP A 26 20.74 1.16 2.38
C ASP A 26 19.51 2.08 2.34
N PHE A 27 18.50 1.83 3.19
CA PHE A 27 17.28 2.63 3.21
C PHE A 27 17.41 3.90 4.05
N THR A 28 16.56 4.87 3.74
CA THR A 28 16.37 6.06 4.58
C THR A 28 15.87 5.72 5.98
N ASP A 29 16.04 6.64 6.93
CA ASP A 29 15.66 6.42 8.33
C ASP A 29 14.16 6.06 8.48
N GLU A 30 13.28 6.72 7.71
CA GLU A 30 11.84 6.42 7.71
C GLU A 30 11.57 5.01 7.16
N PHE A 31 12.22 4.61 6.07
CA PHE A 31 12.04 3.28 5.49
C PHE A 31 12.62 2.17 6.36
N ARG A 32 13.79 2.38 6.96
CA ARG A 32 14.37 1.45 7.94
C ARG A 32 13.40 1.20 9.08
N SER A 33 12.78 2.26 9.60
CA SER A 33 11.75 2.15 10.63
C SER A 33 10.57 1.31 10.16
N ILE A 34 10.01 1.58 8.98
CA ILE A 34 8.88 0.79 8.42
C ILE A 34 9.25 -0.68 8.27
N VAL A 35 10.39 -1.00 7.66
CA VAL A 35 10.85 -2.37 7.44
C VAL A 35 11.06 -3.09 8.78
N LYS A 36 11.67 -2.41 9.77
CA LYS A 36 11.86 -2.95 11.12
C LYS A 36 10.51 -3.25 11.80
N ILE A 37 9.56 -2.33 11.76
CA ILE A 37 8.21 -2.51 12.32
C ILE A 37 7.52 -3.75 11.73
N GLN A 38 7.63 -3.95 10.40
CA GLN A 38 7.05 -5.12 9.74
C GLN A 38 7.74 -6.42 10.14
N LYS A 39 9.09 -6.45 10.14
CA LYS A 39 9.88 -7.64 10.51
C LYS A 39 9.65 -8.06 11.96
N GLU A 40 9.59 -7.10 12.88
CA GLU A 40 9.33 -7.33 14.31
C GLU A 40 7.85 -7.54 14.62
N LYS A 41 6.96 -7.42 13.62
CA LYS A 41 5.50 -7.46 13.79
C LYS A 41 5.00 -6.49 14.87
N ASN A 42 5.60 -5.31 14.98
CA ASN A 42 5.31 -4.33 16.03
C ASN A 42 3.98 -3.58 15.74
N ILE A 43 2.88 -4.12 16.26
CA ILE A 43 1.52 -3.61 16.03
C ILE A 43 1.39 -2.16 16.51
N SER A 44 1.91 -1.84 17.71
CA SER A 44 1.79 -0.50 18.29
C SER A 44 2.42 0.55 17.38
N LYS A 45 3.66 0.32 16.95
CA LYS A 45 4.38 1.23 16.05
C LYS A 45 3.73 1.33 14.67
N MET A 46 3.12 0.25 14.18
CA MET A 46 2.38 0.29 12.92
C MET A 46 1.07 1.09 13.04
N ILE A 47 0.37 1.01 14.18
CA ILE A 47 -0.79 1.86 14.45
C ILE A 47 -0.36 3.33 14.56
N GLU A 48 0.76 3.63 15.22
CA GLU A 48 1.33 4.99 15.26
C GLU A 48 1.65 5.52 13.84
N PHE A 49 2.26 4.69 12.99
CA PHE A 49 2.52 5.02 11.59
C PHE A 49 1.22 5.37 10.85
N TRP A 50 0.20 4.53 10.96
CA TRP A 50 -1.10 4.79 10.35
C TRP A 50 -1.78 6.04 10.92
N GLY A 51 -1.68 6.28 12.22
CA GLY A 51 -2.19 7.50 12.85
C GLY A 51 -1.55 8.75 12.25
N LYS A 52 -0.23 8.76 12.05
CA LYS A 52 0.48 9.84 11.34
C LYS A 52 -0.05 9.98 9.90
N GLN A 53 -0.14 8.89 9.15
CA GLN A 53 -0.57 8.94 7.75
C GLN A 53 -2.02 9.41 7.58
N ILE A 54 -2.95 8.92 8.40
CA ILE A 54 -4.38 9.27 8.31
C ILE A 54 -4.64 10.71 8.79
N SER A 55 -3.80 11.24 9.68
CA SER A 55 -3.87 12.66 10.06
C SER A 55 -3.47 13.60 8.92
N ASN A 56 -2.75 13.11 7.91
CA ASN A 56 -2.39 13.87 6.72
C ASN A 56 -3.47 13.78 5.64
N LYS A 57 -3.62 14.87 4.87
CA LYS A 57 -4.56 14.92 3.72
C LYS A 57 -4.15 13.98 2.57
N TYR A 58 -2.85 13.70 2.45
CA TYR A 58 -2.25 12.90 1.39
C TYR A 58 -1.35 11.84 2.02
N PHE A 59 -1.25 10.67 1.38
CA PHE A 59 -0.30 9.65 1.82
C PHE A 59 1.10 10.03 1.35
N GLU A 60 1.99 10.34 2.28
CA GLU A 60 3.33 10.82 1.99
C GLU A 60 4.36 10.14 2.89
N ILE A 61 5.44 9.69 2.26
CA ILE A 61 6.61 9.11 2.90
C ILE A 61 7.86 9.49 2.10
N GLU A 62 9.01 9.50 2.76
CA GLU A 62 10.30 9.72 2.10
C GLU A 62 10.55 8.69 0.99
N HIS A 63 11.37 9.02 0.00
CA HIS A 63 11.82 8.02 -0.97
C HIS A 63 12.65 6.94 -0.24
N PRO A 64 12.55 5.65 -0.63
CA PRO A 64 13.24 4.56 0.08
C PRO A 64 14.76 4.73 0.18
N PHE A 65 15.39 5.37 -0.82
CA PHE A 65 16.86 5.50 -0.92
C PHE A 65 17.39 6.94 -0.91
N TYR A 66 16.52 7.95 -0.98
CA TYR A 66 16.96 9.35 -1.09
C TYR A 66 16.44 10.16 0.08
N LYS A 67 17.36 10.51 0.99
CA LYS A 67 17.04 11.27 2.20
C LYS A 67 16.47 12.65 1.85
N ASN A 68 15.48 13.10 2.62
CA ASN A 68 14.76 14.36 2.43
C ASN A 68 13.99 14.49 1.11
N ILE A 69 13.90 13.44 0.29
CA ILE A 69 13.03 13.43 -0.90
C ILE A 69 11.66 12.93 -0.48
N LYS A 70 10.73 13.85 -0.20
CA LYS A 70 9.36 13.49 0.16
C LYS A 70 8.58 13.08 -1.10
N THR A 71 7.94 11.91 -1.05
CA THR A 71 7.12 11.39 -2.14
C THR A 71 5.66 11.24 -1.70
N ARG A 72 4.75 11.26 -2.67
CA ARG A 72 3.31 11.15 -2.45
C ARG A 72 2.72 10.05 -3.32
N ALA A 73 1.74 9.34 -2.76
CA ALA A 73 0.92 8.41 -3.53
C ALA A 73 0.04 9.17 -4.52
N VAL A 74 0.18 8.88 -5.81
CA VAL A 74 -0.57 9.57 -6.88
C VAL A 74 -1.52 8.67 -7.64
N TYR A 75 -1.30 7.36 -7.58
CA TYR A 75 -2.06 6.38 -8.31
C TYR A 75 -1.91 5.01 -7.66
N ASN A 76 -2.95 4.18 -7.71
CA ASN A 76 -2.84 2.78 -7.38
C ASN A 76 -3.60 1.91 -8.38
N ILE A 77 -3.18 0.66 -8.51
CA ILE A 77 -3.96 -0.39 -9.17
C ILE A 77 -3.99 -1.58 -8.23
N ALA A 78 -5.20 -2.05 -7.94
CA ALA A 78 -5.40 -3.37 -7.36
C ALA A 78 -5.45 -4.40 -8.49
N ASP A 79 -4.74 -5.51 -8.33
CA ASP A 79 -4.65 -6.56 -9.35
C ASP A 79 -5.90 -7.46 -9.43
N ASN A 80 -6.95 -7.09 -8.69
CA ASN A 80 -8.17 -7.87 -8.48
C ASN A 80 -7.88 -9.32 -8.07
N LYS A 81 -6.74 -9.56 -7.43
CA LYS A 81 -6.37 -10.84 -6.82
C LYS A 81 -6.05 -10.60 -5.35
N ALA A 82 -4.83 -10.18 -5.04
CA ALA A 82 -4.38 -10.03 -3.67
C ALA A 82 -3.32 -8.94 -3.49
N SER A 83 -3.07 -8.14 -4.54
CA SER A 83 -2.02 -7.13 -4.53
C SER A 83 -2.58 -5.75 -4.86
N ASN A 84 -2.20 -4.75 -4.08
CA ASN A 84 -2.34 -3.35 -4.42
C ASN A 84 -0.96 -2.79 -4.75
N ILE A 85 -0.87 -2.01 -5.82
CA ILE A 85 0.39 -1.44 -6.30
C ILE A 85 0.21 0.06 -6.30
N VAL A 86 1.05 0.75 -5.52
CA VAL A 86 0.92 2.17 -5.25
C VAL A 86 2.11 2.89 -5.86
N PHE A 87 1.82 3.85 -6.73
CA PHE A 87 2.81 4.70 -7.38
C PHE A 87 3.05 5.95 -6.56
N MET A 88 4.33 6.20 -6.35
CA MET A 88 4.85 7.27 -5.52
C MET A 88 5.75 8.18 -6.36
N ILE A 89 5.63 9.49 -6.15
CA ILE A 89 6.43 10.48 -6.88
C ILE A 89 6.65 11.72 -6.01
N ASP A 90 7.80 12.38 -6.17
CA ASP A 90 8.13 13.68 -5.57
C ASP A 90 7.46 14.84 -6.33
N LYS A 91 7.48 16.03 -5.71
CA LYS A 91 6.85 17.24 -6.26
C LYS A 91 7.43 17.66 -7.62
N GLU A 92 8.70 17.37 -7.83
CA GLU A 92 9.48 17.71 -9.02
C GLU A 92 9.35 16.65 -10.13
N ASN A 93 8.61 15.55 -9.89
CA ASN A 93 8.43 14.44 -10.82
C ASN A 93 9.74 13.76 -11.24
N LYS A 94 10.71 13.66 -10.34
CA LYS A 94 12.06 13.14 -10.59
C LYS A 94 12.31 11.73 -10.07
N TYR A 95 11.70 11.36 -8.95
CA TYR A 95 11.99 10.11 -8.23
C TYR A 95 10.76 9.20 -8.16
N PRO A 96 10.32 8.63 -9.30
CA PRO A 96 9.21 7.69 -9.32
C PRO A 96 9.64 6.38 -8.66
N TRP A 97 8.74 5.84 -7.85
CA TRP A 97 8.92 4.51 -7.30
C TRP A 97 7.56 3.88 -6.98
N ILE A 98 7.56 2.59 -6.69
CA ILE A 98 6.36 1.82 -6.37
C ILE A 98 6.60 1.06 -5.08
N PHE A 99 5.58 1.01 -4.22
CA PHE A 99 5.45 -0.10 -3.29
C PHE A 99 4.25 -0.96 -3.64
N THR A 100 4.34 -2.22 -3.25
CA THR A 100 3.25 -3.18 -3.41
C THR A 100 2.79 -3.66 -2.04
N GLN A 101 1.52 -3.99 -1.94
CA GLN A 101 0.87 -4.45 -0.72
C GLN A 101 0.10 -5.73 -1.02
N ALA A 102 0.21 -6.71 -0.14
CA ALA A 102 -0.57 -7.94 -0.17
C ALA A 102 -0.89 -8.37 1.27
N SER A 103 0.13 -8.79 2.01
CA SER A 103 0.02 -9.22 3.41
C SER A 103 0.56 -8.22 4.43
N LEU A 104 1.27 -7.18 3.96
CA LEU A 104 1.96 -6.16 4.76
C LEU A 104 1.61 -4.76 4.26
N LEU A 105 2.08 -3.74 4.97
CA LEU A 105 2.06 -2.37 4.46
C LEU A 105 2.90 -2.24 3.18
N ILE A 106 4.11 -2.79 3.15
CA ILE A 106 5.03 -2.84 2.00
C ILE A 106 5.61 -4.25 1.88
N ASN A 107 5.25 -4.94 0.79
CA ASN A 107 5.79 -6.26 0.43
C ASN A 107 7.01 -6.16 -0.51
N TYR A 108 6.94 -5.28 -1.50
CA TYR A 108 8.05 -4.99 -2.43
C TYR A 108 8.20 -3.49 -2.65
N ILE A 109 9.43 -3.09 -2.93
CA ILE A 109 9.80 -1.75 -3.40
C ILE A 109 10.35 -1.88 -4.81
N ILE A 110 9.90 -1.06 -5.75
CA ILE A 110 10.41 -1.04 -7.12
C ILE A 110 10.82 0.39 -7.44
N VAL A 111 12.06 0.55 -7.88
CA VAL A 111 12.70 1.82 -8.25
C VAL A 111 13.36 1.65 -9.61
N PRO A 112 13.84 2.73 -10.26
CA PRO A 112 14.62 2.61 -11.49
C PRO A 112 15.77 1.58 -11.36
N GLY A 113 15.72 0.53 -12.18
CA GLY A 113 16.74 -0.51 -12.35
C GLY A 113 16.67 -1.68 -11.36
N ALA A 114 15.86 -1.61 -10.31
CA ALA A 114 15.85 -2.64 -9.28
C ALA A 114 14.49 -2.81 -8.58
N PHE A 115 14.27 -4.02 -8.07
CA PHE A 115 13.22 -4.27 -7.08
C PHE A 115 13.79 -4.98 -5.85
N TYR A 116 13.19 -4.67 -4.70
CA TYR A 116 13.59 -5.17 -3.39
C TYR A 116 12.43 -5.89 -2.76
N LYS A 117 12.68 -7.14 -2.36
CA LYS A 117 11.73 -7.98 -1.64
C LYS A 117 11.87 -7.74 -0.15
N ILE A 118 10.89 -7.09 0.47
CA ILE A 118 10.93 -6.81 1.92
C ILE A 118 10.56 -8.07 2.69
N GLN A 119 9.34 -8.56 2.47
CA GLN A 119 8.83 -9.79 3.07
C GLN A 119 7.55 -10.22 2.33
N CYS A 120 7.67 -11.17 1.40
CA CYS A 120 6.53 -11.73 0.68
C CYS A 120 6.91 -13.08 0.07
N ALA A 121 5.99 -14.04 0.04
CA ALA A 121 6.22 -15.31 -0.66
C ALA A 121 5.78 -15.25 -2.14
N TRP A 122 4.96 -14.26 -2.50
CA TRP A 122 4.25 -14.23 -3.78
C TRP A 122 4.99 -13.40 -4.84
N PRO A 123 5.14 -13.89 -6.08
CA PRO A 123 5.81 -13.16 -7.15
C PRO A 123 4.92 -12.05 -7.73
N ILE A 124 5.04 -10.84 -7.18
CA ILE A 124 4.36 -9.63 -7.67
C ILE A 124 4.94 -9.04 -9.01
N PRO A 125 6.19 -9.32 -9.45
CA PRO A 125 6.76 -8.76 -10.69
C PRO A 125 5.87 -8.83 -11.95
N TYR A 126 5.21 -9.95 -12.20
CA TYR A 126 4.39 -10.13 -13.40
C TYR A 126 3.18 -9.21 -13.45
N THR A 127 2.59 -8.92 -12.29
CA THR A 127 1.47 -7.99 -12.16
C THR A 127 1.91 -6.56 -12.52
N VAL A 128 3.10 -6.16 -12.07
CA VAL A 128 3.66 -4.82 -12.35
C VAL A 128 3.86 -4.62 -13.84
N LYS A 129 4.46 -5.61 -14.52
CA LYS A 129 4.68 -5.58 -15.98
C LYS A 129 3.36 -5.43 -16.75
N TYR A 130 2.37 -6.25 -16.41
CA TYR A 130 1.06 -6.21 -17.05
C TYR A 130 0.39 -4.84 -16.87
N MET A 131 0.49 -4.27 -15.67
CA MET A 131 -0.12 -2.97 -15.37
C MET A 131 0.61 -1.80 -16.00
N ALA A 132 1.94 -1.85 -16.15
CA ALA A 132 2.70 -0.83 -16.85
C ALA A 132 2.19 -0.56 -18.28
N ASN A 133 1.58 -1.56 -18.92
CA ASN A 133 0.98 -1.41 -20.25
C ASN A 133 -0.38 -0.69 -20.25
N LYS A 134 -1.04 -0.56 -19.10
CA LYS A 134 -2.38 0.03 -18.97
C LYS A 134 -2.38 1.46 -18.39
N ILE A 135 -1.22 1.94 -17.94
CA ILE A 135 -1.14 3.20 -17.21
C ILE A 135 -1.02 4.38 -18.17
N ASN A 136 -1.84 5.40 -17.94
CA ASN A 136 -1.65 6.71 -18.54
C ASN A 136 -0.58 7.48 -17.77
N LEU A 137 0.46 7.96 -18.47
CA LEU A 137 1.57 8.70 -17.85
C LEU A 137 1.13 9.96 -17.10
N ASN A 138 0.02 10.59 -17.49
CA ASN A 138 -0.51 11.76 -16.78
C ASN A 138 -1.05 11.42 -15.39
N ASP A 139 -1.50 10.18 -15.16
CA ASP A 139 -1.99 9.76 -13.85
C ASP A 139 -0.88 9.64 -12.81
N LEU A 140 0.35 9.44 -13.28
CA LEU A 140 1.54 9.26 -12.46
C LEU A 140 2.25 10.56 -12.11
N LYS A 141 1.82 11.69 -12.66
CA LYS A 141 2.40 12.99 -12.30
C LYS A 141 1.99 13.38 -10.89
N PHE A 142 2.88 14.10 -10.22
CA PHE A 142 2.61 14.67 -8.91
C PHE A 142 1.32 15.47 -8.91
N LYS A 143 0.41 15.13 -7.99
CA LYS A 143 -0.89 15.78 -7.84
C LYS A 143 -1.38 15.73 -6.39
N ASN A 144 -2.30 16.64 -6.07
CA ASN A 144 -2.96 16.73 -4.76
C ASN A 144 -4.14 15.76 -4.69
N ILE A 145 -3.87 14.46 -4.62
CA ILE A 145 -4.89 13.42 -4.55
C ILE A 145 -4.98 12.86 -3.13
N LYS A 146 -6.19 12.81 -2.58
CA LYS A 146 -6.44 12.23 -1.25
C LYS A 146 -6.20 10.72 -1.30
N PHE A 147 -6.05 10.10 -0.13
CA PHE A 147 -6.02 8.65 -0.05
C PHE A 147 -7.17 8.10 0.79
N GLY A 148 -7.48 6.83 0.55
CA GLY A 148 -8.47 6.06 1.28
C GLY A 148 -8.01 4.61 1.43
N PHE A 149 -8.88 3.78 1.99
CA PHE A 149 -8.62 2.34 2.10
C PHE A 149 -9.34 1.55 1.03
N THR A 150 -8.70 0.52 0.50
CA THR A 150 -9.38 -0.47 -0.35
C THR A 150 -9.46 -1.80 0.36
N PHE A 151 -10.55 -2.50 0.09
CA PHE A 151 -10.78 -3.88 0.48
C PHE A 151 -10.75 -4.84 -0.71
N ASN A 152 -10.23 -4.38 -1.85
CA ASN A 152 -10.13 -5.14 -3.08
C ASN A 152 -9.14 -6.30 -2.99
N MET A 153 -9.59 -7.39 -2.38
CA MET A 153 -8.85 -8.62 -2.22
C MET A 153 -9.79 -9.75 -2.62
N ALA A 154 -9.51 -10.44 -3.73
CA ALA A 154 -10.44 -11.36 -4.37
C ALA A 154 -10.70 -12.66 -3.57
N TYR A 155 -9.85 -12.95 -2.60
CA TYR A 155 -9.93 -14.17 -1.81
C TYR A 155 -10.44 -13.85 -0.40
N PRO A 156 -11.61 -14.36 0.01
CA PRO A 156 -12.18 -14.09 1.33
C PRO A 156 -11.22 -14.39 2.47
N GLN A 157 -10.52 -15.52 2.43
CA GLN A 157 -9.57 -15.90 3.47
C GLN A 157 -8.44 -14.87 3.62
N HIS A 158 -7.96 -14.28 2.53
CA HIS A 158 -6.93 -13.25 2.59
C HIS A 158 -7.52 -11.94 3.10
N PHE A 159 -8.74 -11.59 2.68
CA PHE A 159 -9.45 -10.40 3.15
C PHE A 159 -9.63 -10.39 4.68
N PHE A 160 -10.08 -11.52 5.25
CA PHE A 160 -10.27 -11.65 6.70
C PHE A 160 -8.96 -11.72 7.48
N VAL A 161 -7.86 -12.19 6.87
CA VAL A 161 -6.56 -12.34 7.54
C VAL A 161 -5.74 -11.05 7.50
N TYR A 162 -5.78 -10.30 6.39
CA TYR A 162 -4.92 -9.14 6.19
C TYR A 162 -5.69 -7.81 6.38
N PRO A 163 -6.48 -7.29 5.40
CA PRO A 163 -6.98 -5.93 5.49
C PRO A 163 -8.03 -5.76 6.58
N LEU A 164 -9.01 -6.66 6.70
CA LEU A 164 -10.09 -6.47 7.66
C LEU A 164 -9.58 -6.58 9.10
N ARG A 165 -8.67 -7.52 9.35
CA ARG A 165 -8.14 -7.76 10.69
C ARG A 165 -7.28 -6.60 11.19
N PHE A 166 -6.47 -6.00 10.33
CA PHE A 166 -5.71 -4.81 10.72
C PHE A 166 -6.61 -3.56 10.78
N PHE A 167 -7.57 -3.43 9.88
CA PHE A 167 -8.59 -2.38 9.94
C PHE A 167 -9.37 -2.39 11.27
N TYR A 168 -9.68 -3.57 11.82
CA TYR A 168 -10.29 -3.69 13.16
C TYR A 168 -9.43 -3.05 14.26
N LEU A 169 -8.10 -3.19 14.19
CA LEU A 169 -7.21 -2.54 15.14
C LEU A 169 -7.23 -1.02 14.97
N LEU A 170 -7.18 -0.52 13.74
CA LEU A 170 -7.28 0.91 13.45
C LEU A 170 -8.63 1.49 13.91
N MET A 171 -9.71 0.72 13.78
CA MET A 171 -11.03 1.04 14.33
C MET A 171 -10.99 1.16 15.85
N LYS A 172 -10.37 0.21 16.56
CA LYS A 172 -10.26 0.26 18.02
C LYS A 172 -9.44 1.46 18.48
N SER A 173 -8.49 1.90 17.68
CA SER A 173 -7.72 3.13 17.88
C SER A 173 -8.41 4.41 17.37
N GLN A 174 -9.67 4.33 16.91
CA GLN A 174 -10.46 5.47 16.40
C GLN A 174 -9.81 6.23 15.22
N LEU A 175 -8.94 5.56 14.46
CA LEU A 175 -8.19 6.21 13.37
C LEU A 175 -8.95 6.28 12.05
N VAL A 176 -10.01 5.48 11.87
CA VAL A 176 -10.64 5.25 10.55
C VAL A 176 -12.06 5.82 10.45
N GLU A 177 -12.42 6.75 11.33
CA GLU A 177 -13.79 7.28 11.40
C GLU A 177 -14.26 7.97 10.11
N ASN A 178 -13.36 8.68 9.43
CA ASN A 178 -13.69 9.50 8.26
C ASN A 178 -12.94 9.09 6.98
N ILE A 179 -12.23 7.96 6.99
CA ILE A 179 -11.49 7.50 5.82
C ILE A 179 -12.47 6.91 4.79
N LYS A 180 -12.31 7.26 3.51
CA LYS A 180 -13.09 6.67 2.42
C LYS A 180 -12.65 5.25 2.16
N ILE A 181 -13.61 4.36 1.91
CA ILE A 181 -13.35 2.94 1.67
C ILE A 181 -13.85 2.52 0.30
N ASP A 182 -12.97 2.00 -0.54
CA ASP A 182 -13.31 1.28 -1.75
C ASP A 182 -13.85 -0.13 -1.38
N PRO A 183 -15.12 -0.44 -1.71
CA PRO A 183 -15.77 -1.69 -1.33
C PRO A 183 -15.56 -2.81 -2.37
N THR A 184 -14.75 -2.61 -3.42
CA THR A 184 -14.50 -3.63 -4.44
C THR A 184 -14.02 -4.92 -3.75
N ASN A 185 -14.60 -6.07 -4.10
CA ASN A 185 -14.31 -7.38 -3.47
C ASN A 185 -14.33 -7.38 -1.91
N CYS A 186 -15.13 -6.51 -1.30
CA CYS A 186 -15.31 -6.46 0.15
C CYS A 186 -16.29 -7.53 0.62
N PHE A 187 -15.82 -8.51 1.41
CA PHE A 187 -16.67 -9.60 1.92
C PHE A 187 -17.37 -9.29 3.24
N PHE A 188 -16.88 -8.29 3.98
CA PHE A 188 -17.49 -7.87 5.24
C PHE A 188 -17.15 -6.42 5.55
N MET A 189 -18.10 -5.66 6.07
CA MET A 189 -17.91 -4.30 6.54
C MET A 189 -18.63 -4.14 7.87
N PHE A 190 -17.95 -3.57 8.87
CA PHE A 190 -18.62 -3.24 10.13
C PHE A 190 -19.72 -2.22 9.88
N LYS A 191 -20.92 -2.44 10.43
CA LYS A 191 -22.14 -1.66 10.13
C LYS A 191 -21.91 -0.14 10.21
N LYS A 192 -21.15 0.31 11.22
CA LYS A 192 -20.84 1.72 11.44
C LYS A 192 -19.98 2.40 10.35
N TYR A 193 -19.29 1.62 9.51
CA TYR A 193 -18.42 2.13 8.44
C TYR A 193 -19.02 1.98 7.04
N ILE A 194 -20.24 1.46 6.90
CA ILE A 194 -20.95 1.44 5.61
C ILE A 194 -21.06 2.87 5.03
N LYS A 195 -21.25 3.89 5.88
CA LYS A 195 -21.29 5.31 5.49
C LYS A 195 -19.98 5.84 4.88
N ASN A 196 -18.87 5.13 5.08
CA ASN A 196 -17.54 5.52 4.58
C ASN A 196 -17.27 4.99 3.17
N ILE A 197 -18.12 4.11 2.65
CA ILE A 197 -17.96 3.49 1.34
C ILE A 197 -17.97 4.57 0.25
N ASN A 198 -17.08 4.41 -0.74
CA ASN A 198 -17.00 5.26 -1.91
C ASN A 198 -16.92 4.43 -3.21
N TYR A 199 -17.98 4.50 -4.01
CA TYR A 199 -18.09 3.78 -5.29
C TYR A 199 -17.54 4.57 -6.49
N SER A 200 -17.33 5.89 -6.37
CA SER A 200 -16.91 6.69 -7.53
C SER A 200 -15.48 6.41 -7.96
N HIS A 201 -14.62 5.96 -7.04
CA HIS A 201 -13.16 5.83 -7.17
C HIS A 201 -12.39 7.09 -7.65
N ASP A 202 -13.11 8.15 -8.05
CA ASP A 202 -12.54 9.37 -8.58
C ASP A 202 -11.71 10.11 -7.52
N ASN A 203 -10.51 10.53 -7.92
CA ASN A 203 -9.63 11.40 -7.15
C ASN A 203 -9.24 10.87 -5.76
N ILE A 204 -9.14 9.56 -5.59
CA ILE A 204 -8.60 8.91 -4.39
C ILE A 204 -7.58 7.84 -4.80
N VAL A 205 -6.43 7.82 -4.11
CA VAL A 205 -5.51 6.68 -4.13
C VAL A 205 -5.90 5.73 -3.01
N TYR A 206 -6.20 4.49 -3.33
CA TYR A 206 -6.54 3.51 -2.32
C TYR A 206 -5.34 2.66 -1.91
N ILE A 207 -5.23 2.44 -0.61
CA ILE A 207 -4.14 1.71 0.03
C ILE A 207 -4.78 0.63 0.90
N TYR A 208 -4.23 -0.59 0.95
CA TYR A 208 -4.72 -1.57 1.92
C TYR A 208 -4.44 -1.07 3.33
N PRO A 209 -5.39 -1.25 4.28
CA PRO A 209 -5.17 -0.92 5.69
C PRO A 209 -4.27 -1.95 6.41
N ASN A 210 -3.44 -2.66 5.66
CA ASN A 210 -2.53 -3.68 6.20
C ASN A 210 -1.42 -3.03 7.02
N GLY A 211 -0.77 -3.83 7.86
CA GLY A 211 0.37 -3.40 8.65
C GLY A 211 1.44 -4.47 8.72
N VAL A 212 1.20 -5.47 9.56
CA VAL A 212 2.13 -6.59 9.84
C VAL A 212 1.48 -7.93 9.48
N SER A 213 2.29 -8.94 9.17
CA SER A 213 1.82 -10.23 8.69
C SER A 213 1.35 -11.13 9.83
N GLU A 214 0.47 -12.08 9.50
CA GLU A 214 0.07 -13.19 10.38
C GLU A 214 -0.50 -12.75 11.74
N LEU A 215 -1.19 -11.60 11.78
CA LEU A 215 -1.86 -11.16 12.98
C LEU A 215 -2.94 -12.17 13.36
N ARG A 216 -2.90 -12.76 14.56
CA ARG A 216 -4.01 -13.55 15.13
C ARG A 216 -4.59 -12.78 16.31
N ASN A 217 -5.91 -12.63 16.34
CA ASN A 217 -6.59 -11.87 17.39
C ASN A 217 -7.99 -12.45 17.64
N ILE A 218 -8.16 -13.16 18.75
CA ILE A 218 -9.45 -13.74 19.14
C ILE A 218 -10.54 -12.65 19.26
N LYS A 219 -10.17 -11.46 19.77
CA LYS A 219 -11.11 -10.32 19.89
C LYS A 219 -11.60 -9.80 18.55
N PHE A 220 -10.90 -10.09 17.45
CA PHE A 220 -11.36 -9.76 16.11
C PHE A 220 -12.42 -10.75 15.63
N GLU A 221 -12.20 -12.05 15.86
CA GLU A 221 -13.14 -13.11 15.50
C GLU A 221 -14.47 -12.94 16.26
N GLU A 222 -14.41 -12.67 17.57
CA GLU A 222 -15.58 -12.34 18.38
C GLU A 222 -16.32 -11.08 17.89
N ALA A 223 -15.59 -10.07 17.42
CA ALA A 223 -16.19 -8.82 16.95
C ALA A 223 -16.94 -9.00 15.62
N ILE A 224 -16.43 -9.83 14.71
CA ILE A 224 -17.14 -10.16 13.47
C ILE A 224 -18.45 -10.86 13.82
N LEU A 225 -18.41 -11.91 14.66
CA LEU A 225 -19.58 -12.71 15.00
C LEU A 225 -20.71 -11.90 15.66
N ARG A 226 -20.37 -10.81 16.37
CA ARG A 226 -21.35 -9.93 17.02
C ARG A 226 -21.95 -8.87 16.10
N ASP A 227 -21.28 -8.55 14.99
CA ASP A 227 -21.69 -7.45 14.09
C ASP A 227 -22.39 -7.96 12.82
N VAL A 228 -22.30 -9.25 12.51
CA VAL A 228 -23.19 -9.96 11.56
C VAL A 228 -24.61 -9.91 12.10
#